data_AF-A0A2Z2MJQ7-F1
#
_entry.id   AF-A0A2Z2MJQ7-F1
#
_cell.length_a   1.000
_cell.length_b   1.000
_cell.length_c   1.000
_cell.angle_alpha   90.00
_cell.angle_beta   90.00
_cell.angle_gamma   90.00
#
_symmetry.space_group_name_H-M   'P 1'
#
loop_
_entity.id
_entity.type
_entity.pdbx_description
1 polymer ?
#
loop_
_entity_poly.entity_id
_entity_poly.type
_entity_poly.pdbx_seq_one_letter_code
_entity_poly.pdbx_strand_id
1 'polypeptide(L)'
;MSMEELYAIAQSELAKDLVFEIDEEPVTVSIRGVMLARADSKTYNFSFFELSESEFILAVQMKGFIVYLGLEADEEIEEEALPELVRILLQGLTPAIATLITKAEKDYTGRADLLLDDDMSPDLKEFFYGLLVKHRQGKPVYEQTEVA
;
A
#
# COMPACT_ATOMS: atom_id res chain seq x y z
N MET A 1 20.81 4.51 11.92
CA MET A 1 20.38 5.26 10.73
C MET A 1 18.89 5.43 10.81
N SER A 2 18.40 6.62 10.45
CA SER A 2 17.11 7.12 10.89
C SER A 2 15.98 6.67 9.97
N MET A 3 14.82 6.54 10.58
CA MET A 3 13.52 6.47 9.92
C MET A 3 13.37 7.43 8.72
N GLU A 4 14.09 8.55 8.73
CA GLU A 4 14.17 9.57 7.68
C GLU A 4 14.53 9.01 6.29
N GLU A 5 15.38 7.98 6.19
CA GLU A 5 15.71 7.38 4.89
C GLU A 5 14.52 6.59 4.30
N LEU A 6 13.73 5.91 5.14
CA LEU A 6 12.52 5.21 4.71
C LEU A 6 11.44 6.21 4.29
N TYR A 7 11.31 7.32 5.03
CA TYR A 7 10.47 8.46 4.65
C TYR A 7 10.88 9.04 3.31
N ALA A 8 12.17 9.28 3.10
CA ALA A 8 12.69 9.84 1.85
C ALA A 8 12.39 8.92 0.65
N ILE A 9 12.57 7.60 0.80
CA ILE A 9 12.23 6.62 -0.26
C ILE A 9 10.73 6.63 -0.55
N ALA A 10 9.88 6.62 0.49
CA ALA A 10 8.44 6.67 0.30
C ALA A 10 8.02 7.94 -0.43
N GLN A 11 8.60 9.09 -0.06
CA GLN A 11 8.29 10.36 -0.70
C GLN A 11 8.82 10.47 -2.14
N SER A 12 10.04 10.00 -2.43
CA SER A 12 10.61 10.14 -3.78
C SER A 12 10.12 9.10 -4.77
N GLU A 13 9.87 7.87 -4.31
CA GLU A 13 9.56 6.74 -5.20
C GLU A 13 8.08 6.38 -5.23
N LEU A 14 7.32 6.70 -4.18
CA LEU A 14 5.94 6.25 -4.01
C LEU A 14 4.92 7.38 -3.94
N ALA A 15 5.26 8.61 -3.53
CA ALA A 15 4.33 9.74 -3.61
C ALA A 15 4.22 10.25 -5.05
N LYS A 16 3.31 9.67 -5.83
CA LYS A 16 3.15 9.96 -7.26
C LYS A 16 1.75 9.70 -7.75
N ASP A 17 1.42 10.41 -8.82
CA ASP A 17 0.27 10.17 -9.66
C ASP A 17 0.67 9.20 -10.78
N LEU A 18 -0.12 8.16 -10.96
CA LEU A 18 0.07 7.15 -11.99
C LEU A 18 -1.06 7.29 -12.99
N VAL A 19 -0.71 7.59 -14.24
CA VAL A 19 -1.69 7.70 -15.32
C VAL A 19 -1.69 6.40 -16.11
N PHE A 20 -2.87 5.79 -16.20
CA PHE A 20 -3.12 4.56 -16.93
C PHE A 20 -4.13 4.79 -18.03
N GLU A 21 -4.11 3.95 -19.06
CA GLU A 21 -5.16 3.87 -20.05
C GLU A 21 -5.97 2.61 -19.74
N ILE A 22 -7.22 2.79 -19.30
CA ILE A 22 -8.16 1.72 -18.96
C ILE A 22 -9.37 1.95 -19.87
N ASP A 23 -9.73 0.94 -20.67
CA ASP A 23 -10.85 1.03 -21.62
C ASP A 23 -10.80 2.25 -22.57
N GLU A 24 -9.59 2.60 -23.03
CA GLU A 24 -9.30 3.77 -23.88
C GLU A 24 -9.47 5.13 -23.18
N GLU A 25 -9.74 5.15 -21.87
CA GLU A 25 -9.86 6.36 -21.05
C GLU A 25 -8.65 6.53 -20.10
N PRO A 26 -8.13 7.76 -19.96
CA PRO A 26 -7.03 8.02 -19.04
C PRO A 26 -7.54 8.07 -17.59
N VAL A 27 -7.08 7.15 -16.75
CA VAL A 27 -7.39 7.13 -15.31
C VAL A 27 -6.14 7.49 -14.53
N THR A 28 -6.25 8.43 -13.60
CA THR A 28 -5.16 8.81 -12.70
C THR A 28 -5.36 8.16 -11.34
N VAL A 29 -4.38 7.39 -10.89
CA VAL A 29 -4.33 6.82 -9.54
C VAL A 29 -3.19 7.46 -8.75
N SER A 30 -3.53 8.22 -7.72
CA SER A 30 -2.59 8.84 -6.80
C SER A 30 -2.28 7.91 -5.63
N ILE A 31 -1.00 7.77 -5.29
CA ILE A 31 -0.59 7.12 -4.04
C ILE A 31 -0.56 8.17 -2.92
N ARG A 32 -1.55 8.12 -2.03
CA ARG A 32 -1.74 9.07 -0.93
C ARG A 32 -1.21 8.56 0.41
N GLY A 33 -1.12 7.24 0.57
CA GLY A 33 -0.69 6.59 1.80
C GLY A 33 0.42 5.57 1.57
N VAL A 34 1.42 5.54 2.45
CA VAL A 34 2.43 4.47 2.48
C VAL A 34 2.67 4.06 3.92
N MET A 35 2.51 2.77 4.23
CA MET A 35 2.81 2.23 5.54
C MET A 35 3.70 0.99 5.40
N LEU A 36 4.72 0.90 6.25
CA LEU A 36 5.58 -0.26 6.38
C LEU A 36 5.21 -1.02 7.66
N ALA A 37 5.02 -2.33 7.57
CA ALA A 37 4.79 -3.21 8.71
C ALA A 37 5.67 -4.46 8.64
N ARG A 38 5.99 -5.05 9.79
CA ARG A 38 6.60 -6.39 9.86
C ARG A 38 5.56 -7.46 9.56
N ALA A 39 6.01 -8.52 8.89
CA ALA A 39 5.25 -9.74 8.67
C ALA A 39 6.00 -10.94 9.22
N ASP A 40 5.22 -11.92 9.70
CA ASP A 40 5.77 -13.20 10.20
C ASP A 40 6.25 -14.11 9.06
N SER A 41 5.74 -13.89 7.84
CA SER A 41 6.15 -14.65 6.65
C SER A 41 7.10 -13.84 5.76
N LYS A 42 8.06 -14.55 5.16
CA LYS A 42 8.97 -14.02 4.13
C LYS A 42 8.49 -14.25 2.70
N THR A 43 7.39 -14.98 2.52
CA THR A 43 6.84 -15.28 1.20
C THR A 43 6.38 -14.01 0.51
N TYR A 44 6.55 -13.97 -0.81
CA TYR A 44 5.90 -12.98 -1.64
C TYR A 44 4.39 -13.23 -1.61
N ASN A 45 3.62 -12.20 -1.32
CA ASN A 45 2.17 -12.20 -1.46
C ASN A 45 1.71 -10.77 -1.74
N PHE A 46 0.52 -10.61 -2.31
CA PHE A 46 -0.13 -9.31 -2.35
C PHE A 46 -1.62 -9.46 -2.05
N SER A 47 -2.24 -8.35 -1.66
CA SER A 47 -3.69 -8.25 -1.49
C SER A 47 -4.13 -6.87 -1.95
N PHE A 48 -5.28 -6.82 -2.59
CA PHE A 48 -5.89 -5.60 -3.07
C PHE A 48 -7.28 -5.50 -2.44
N PHE A 49 -7.61 -4.34 -1.88
CA PHE A 49 -8.88 -4.08 -1.22
C PHE A 49 -9.48 -2.80 -1.77
N GLU A 50 -10.77 -2.85 -2.03
CA GLU A 50 -11.56 -1.67 -2.32
C GLU A 50 -12.17 -1.16 -1.01
N LEU A 51 -12.02 0.14 -0.75
CA LEU A 51 -12.70 0.83 0.34
C LEU A 51 -13.96 1.52 -0.18
N SER A 52 -13.88 2.06 -1.39
CA SER A 52 -14.96 2.65 -2.17
C SER A 52 -14.62 2.60 -3.67
N GLU A 53 -15.54 3.04 -4.51
CA GLU A 53 -15.44 3.07 -5.99
C GLU A 53 -14.18 3.75 -6.55
N SER A 54 -13.51 4.60 -5.77
CA SER A 54 -12.30 5.32 -6.17
C SER A 54 -11.14 5.16 -5.17
N GLU A 55 -11.29 4.40 -4.09
CA GLU A 55 -10.30 4.29 -3.03
C GLU A 55 -9.90 2.85 -2.78
N PHE A 56 -8.59 2.60 -2.83
CA PHE A 56 -8.06 1.24 -2.81
C PHE A 56 -6.84 1.11 -1.90
N ILE A 57 -6.60 -0.13 -1.48
CA ILE A 57 -5.42 -0.53 -0.72
C ILE A 57 -4.69 -1.62 -1.49
N LEU A 58 -3.43 -1.36 -1.82
CA LEU A 58 -2.52 -2.40 -2.28
C LEU A 58 -1.54 -2.77 -1.16
N ALA A 59 -1.65 -3.98 -0.64
CA ALA A 59 -0.73 -4.54 0.33
C ALA A 59 0.22 -5.52 -0.35
N VAL A 60 1.53 -5.25 -0.32
CA VAL A 60 2.56 -6.14 -0.87
C VAL A 60 3.46 -6.66 0.23
N GLN A 61 3.45 -7.97 0.42
CA GLN A 61 4.29 -8.68 1.38
C GLN A 61 5.51 -9.27 0.69
N MET A 62 6.70 -9.02 1.23
CA MET A 62 7.90 -9.79 0.90
C MET A 62 8.98 -9.59 1.97
N LYS A 63 9.86 -10.58 2.11
CA LYS A 63 11.05 -10.52 2.98
C LYS A 63 10.77 -10.18 4.46
N GLY A 64 9.60 -10.56 4.99
CA GLY A 64 9.24 -10.29 6.38
C GLY A 64 8.66 -8.90 6.61
N PHE A 65 8.24 -8.22 5.55
CA PHE A 65 7.58 -6.93 5.58
C PHE A 65 6.32 -6.93 4.74
N ILE A 66 5.38 -6.06 5.10
CA ILE A 66 4.24 -5.66 4.28
C ILE A 66 4.34 -4.16 4.05
N VAL A 67 4.23 -3.75 2.79
CA VAL A 67 4.05 -2.35 2.40
C VAL A 67 2.60 -2.18 1.98
N TYR A 68 1.89 -1.30 2.67
CA TYR A 68 0.54 -0.89 2.30
C TYR A 68 0.62 0.43 1.53
N LEU A 69 -0.04 0.49 0.39
CA LEU A 69 -0.23 1.68 -0.41
C LEU A 69 -1.70 2.07 -0.41
N GLY A 70 -1.98 3.32 -0.11
CA GLY A 70 -3.30 3.92 -0.16
C GLY A 70 -3.43 4.66 -1.47
N LEU A 71 -4.44 4.28 -2.25
CA LEU A 71 -4.62 4.69 -3.62
C LEU A 71 -5.95 5.43 -3.74
N GLU A 72 -5.94 6.55 -4.43
CA GLU A 72 -7.15 7.31 -4.77
C GLU A 72 -7.16 7.55 -6.27
N ALA A 73 -8.24 7.18 -6.93
CA ALA A 73 -8.48 7.43 -8.34
C ALA A 73 -9.22 8.76 -8.54
N ASP A 74 -8.95 9.44 -9.66
CA ASP A 74 -9.70 10.65 -10.04
C ASP A 74 -11.11 10.35 -10.54
N GLU A 75 -11.35 9.12 -10.98
CA GLU A 75 -12.64 8.60 -11.44
C GLU A 75 -12.95 7.23 -10.82
N GLU A 76 -14.23 6.83 -10.85
CA GLU A 76 -14.67 5.49 -10.44
C GLU A 76 -14.05 4.44 -11.37
N ILE A 77 -13.58 3.34 -10.79
CA ILE A 77 -13.00 2.24 -11.56
C ILE A 77 -13.95 1.05 -11.54
N GLU A 78 -14.42 0.65 -12.72
CA GLU A 78 -15.31 -0.49 -12.85
C GLU A 78 -14.65 -1.78 -12.35
N GLU A 79 -15.44 -2.66 -11.70
CA GLU A 79 -14.95 -3.92 -11.13
C GLU A 79 -14.20 -4.79 -12.16
N GLU A 80 -14.61 -4.73 -13.43
CA GLU A 80 -13.99 -5.48 -14.52
C GLU A 80 -12.59 -4.99 -14.91
N ALA A 81 -12.27 -3.72 -14.63
CA ALA A 81 -10.96 -3.12 -14.84
C ALA A 81 -9.97 -3.36 -13.69
N LEU A 82 -10.45 -3.70 -12.49
CA LEU A 82 -9.61 -3.89 -11.30
C LEU A 82 -8.48 -4.93 -11.49
N PRO A 83 -8.69 -6.09 -12.14
CA PRO A 83 -7.60 -7.05 -12.36
C PRO A 83 -6.46 -6.48 -13.22
N GLU A 84 -6.80 -5.67 -14.22
CA GLU A 84 -5.84 -4.99 -15.07
C GLU A 84 -5.08 -3.92 -14.29
N LEU A 85 -5.80 -3.08 -13.54
CA LEU A 85 -5.21 -2.07 -12.66
C LEU A 85 -4.20 -2.69 -11.70
N VAL A 86 -4.57 -3.75 -10.98
CA VAL A 86 -3.69 -4.45 -10.03
C VAL A 86 -2.42 -4.95 -10.72
N ARG A 87 -2.55 -5.52 -11.93
CA ARG A 87 -1.41 -5.99 -12.71
C ARG A 87 -0.46 -4.83 -13.03
N ILE A 88 -0.99 -3.71 -13.50
CA ILE A 88 -0.19 -2.54 -13.88
C ILE A 88 0.48 -1.93 -12.64
N LEU A 89 -0.25 -1.76 -11.54
CA LEU A 89 0.28 -1.26 -10.28
C LEU A 89 1.43 -2.14 -9.77
N LEU A 90 1.26 -3.46 -9.75
CA LEU A 90 2.32 -4.36 -9.31
C LEU A 90 3.55 -4.26 -10.22
N GLN A 91 3.36 -4.19 -11.55
CA GLN A 91 4.49 -4.03 -12.48
C GLN A 91 5.24 -2.71 -12.26
N GLY A 92 4.53 -1.60 -12.08
CA GLY A 92 5.12 -0.27 -11.91
C GLY A 92 5.70 -0.02 -10.51
N LEU A 93 5.14 -0.60 -9.46
CA LEU A 93 5.46 -0.27 -8.07
C LEU A 93 6.36 -1.29 -7.38
N THR A 94 6.43 -2.53 -7.86
CA THR A 94 7.29 -3.56 -7.27
C THR A 94 8.74 -3.13 -7.11
N PRO A 95 9.41 -2.46 -8.08
CA PRO A 95 10.79 -2.00 -7.90
C PRO A 95 10.97 -1.01 -6.74
N ALA A 96 10.05 -0.05 -6.59
CA ALA A 96 10.07 0.93 -5.50
C ALA A 96 9.83 0.26 -4.15
N ILE A 97 8.84 -0.64 -4.07
CA ILE A 97 8.54 -1.44 -2.88
C ILE A 97 9.74 -2.30 -2.48
N ALA A 98 10.37 -2.98 -3.44
CA ALA A 98 11.55 -3.83 -3.19
C ALA A 98 12.73 -3.01 -2.66
N THR A 99 12.89 -1.77 -3.14
CA THR A 99 13.91 -0.82 -2.66
C THR A 99 13.65 -0.44 -1.21
N LEU A 100 12.41 -0.03 -0.90
CA LEU A 100 11.97 0.30 0.45
C LEU A 100 12.18 -0.87 1.43
N ILE A 101 11.75 -2.08 1.05
CA ILE A 101 11.88 -3.28 1.89
C ILE A 101 13.34 -3.68 2.07
N THR A 102 14.15 -3.65 1.01
CA THR A 102 15.59 -3.97 1.12
C THR A 102 16.32 -3.00 2.03
N LYS A 103 15.86 -1.74 2.09
CA LYS A 103 16.36 -0.77 3.04
C LYS A 103 15.88 -1.09 4.47
N ALA A 104 14.59 -1.39 4.63
CA ALA A 104 14.01 -1.77 5.92
C ALA A 104 14.67 -3.02 6.53
N GLU A 105 15.00 -4.04 5.73
CA GLU A 105 15.67 -5.27 6.20
C GLU A 105 16.97 -5.00 6.98
N LYS A 106 17.70 -3.94 6.64
CA LYS A 106 18.98 -3.61 7.25
C LYS A 106 18.82 -2.94 8.60
N ASP A 107 17.90 -1.99 8.69
CA ASP A 107 17.94 -0.95 9.73
C ASP A 107 16.63 -0.80 10.51
N TYR A 108 15.50 -1.33 10.04
CA TYR A 108 14.20 -1.09 10.65
C TYR A 108 13.93 -2.00 11.85
N THR A 109 13.81 -1.40 13.04
CA THR A 109 13.52 -2.11 14.31
C THR A 109 12.06 -2.00 14.76
N GLY A 110 11.25 -1.20 14.06
CA GLY A 110 9.84 -0.98 14.39
C GLY A 110 8.94 -2.20 14.10
N ARG A 111 7.66 -2.07 14.47
CA ARG A 111 6.61 -3.03 14.13
C ARG A 111 5.80 -2.58 12.92
N ALA A 112 5.32 -1.34 12.96
CA ALA A 112 4.71 -0.67 11.82
C ALA A 112 4.83 0.85 11.99
N ASP A 113 5.05 1.52 10.87
CA ASP A 113 5.18 2.97 10.78
C ASP A 113 4.56 3.50 9.48
N LEU A 114 3.84 4.60 9.61
CA LEU A 114 3.32 5.37 8.48
C LEU A 114 4.46 6.21 7.88
N LEU A 115 4.72 6.01 6.60
CA LEU A 115 5.79 6.63 5.82
C LEU A 115 5.28 7.79 4.95
N LEU A 116 4.00 7.80 4.59
CA LEU A 116 3.38 8.86 3.82
C LEU A 116 1.92 9.03 4.26
N ASP A 117 1.52 10.28 4.48
CA ASP A 117 0.15 10.76 4.68
C ASP A 117 0.04 12.04 3.85
N ASP A 118 -0.29 11.88 2.56
CA ASP A 118 -0.37 12.96 1.58
C ASP A 118 -1.84 13.33 1.35
N ASP A 119 -2.47 13.89 2.40
CA ASP A 119 -3.88 14.29 2.38
C ASP A 119 -4.84 13.14 2.00
N MET A 120 -4.60 11.97 2.59
CA MET A 120 -5.51 10.83 2.45
C MET A 120 -6.94 11.22 2.82
N SER A 121 -7.90 10.73 2.05
CA SER A 121 -9.32 10.85 2.34
C SER A 121 -9.66 10.33 3.75
N PRO A 122 -10.80 10.75 4.33
CA PRO A 122 -11.21 10.28 5.66
C PRO A 122 -11.27 8.75 5.79
N ASP A 123 -11.82 8.06 4.79
CA ASP A 123 -12.02 6.61 4.81
C ASP A 123 -10.67 5.88 4.68
N LEU A 124 -9.82 6.35 3.77
CA LEU A 124 -8.46 5.82 3.61
C LEU A 124 -7.63 6.02 4.88
N LYS A 125 -7.74 7.21 5.50
CA LYS A 125 -7.06 7.53 6.75
C LYS A 125 -7.54 6.65 7.90
N GLU A 126 -8.85 6.48 8.06
CA GLU A 126 -9.40 5.59 9.09
C GLU A 126 -8.84 4.17 8.94
N PHE A 127 -8.86 3.63 7.72
CA PHE A 127 -8.35 2.31 7.42
C PHE A 127 -6.85 2.19 7.75
N PHE A 128 -6.02 3.11 7.25
CA PHE A 128 -4.57 3.10 7.47
C PHE A 128 -4.19 3.16 8.95
N TYR A 129 -4.79 4.10 9.69
CA TYR A 129 -4.50 4.25 11.11
C TYR A 129 -5.02 3.06 11.93
N GLY A 130 -6.15 2.46 11.52
CA GLY A 130 -6.63 1.19 12.06
C GLY A 130 -5.62 0.05 11.88
N LEU A 131 -5.08 -0.12 10.67
CA LEU A 131 -4.04 -1.11 10.38
C LEU A 131 -2.76 -0.86 11.20
N LEU A 132 -2.31 0.40 11.26
CA LEU A 132 -1.12 0.80 12.01
C LEU A 132 -1.22 0.39 13.48
N VAL A 133 -2.37 0.66 14.10
CA VAL A 133 -2.63 0.29 15.50
C VAL A 133 -2.61 -1.23 15.67
N LYS A 134 -3.29 -1.99 14.79
CA LYS A 134 -3.32 -3.46 14.85
C LYS A 134 -1.91 -4.05 14.76
N HIS A 135 -1.12 -3.62 13.79
CA HIS A 135 0.28 -4.07 13.61
C HIS A 135 1.17 -3.74 14.80
N ARG A 136 1.09 -2.51 15.32
CA ARG A 136 1.87 -2.11 16.50
C ARG A 136 1.52 -2.97 17.72
N GLN A 137 0.23 -3.32 17.87
CA GLN A 137 -0.25 -4.21 18.92
C GLN A 137 0.05 -5.70 18.67
N GLY A 138 0.51 -6.08 17.47
CA GLY A 138 0.70 -7.48 17.07
C GLY A 138 -0.62 -8.24 16.96
N LYS A 139 -1.71 -7.54 16.65
CA LYS A 139 -3.03 -8.15 16.43
C LYS A 139 -3.17 -8.62 14.99
N PRO A 140 -3.98 -9.66 14.74
CA PRO A 140 -4.38 -10.04 13.40
C PRO A 140 -4.99 -8.85 12.67
N VAL A 141 -4.57 -8.66 11.43
CA VAL A 141 -5.02 -7.55 10.59
C VAL A 141 -6.29 -7.91 9.83
N TYR A 142 -6.40 -9.19 9.46
CA TYR A 142 -7.60 -9.82 8.93
C TYR A 142 -8.21 -10.67 10.04
N GLU A 143 -9.42 -10.32 10.48
CA GLU A 143 -10.29 -11.34 11.03
C GLU A 143 -10.73 -12.18 9.83
N GLN A 144 -10.45 -13.48 9.83
CA GLN A 144 -11.12 -14.38 8.89
C GLN A 144 -12.61 -14.25 9.19
N THR A 145 -13.34 -13.42 8.43
CA THR A 145 -14.76 -13.66 8.28
C THR A 145 -14.86 -15.02 7.62
N GLU A 146 -15.22 -16.03 8.43
CA GLU A 146 -15.74 -17.28 7.91
C GLU A 146 -16.80 -16.92 6.87
N VAL A 147 -16.55 -17.28 5.62
CA VAL A 147 -17.57 -17.20 4.57
C VAL A 147 -18.66 -18.19 4.98
N ALA A 148 -19.82 -17.65 5.36
CA ALA A 148 -21.02 -18.42 5.67
C ALA A 148 -21.60 -19.06 4.40
#